data_AF-A0AB35L4D6-F1
#
_entry.id   AF-A0AB35L4D6-F1
#
_cell.length_a   1.000
_cell.length_b   1.000
_cell.length_c   1.000
_cell.angle_alpha   90.00
_cell.angle_beta   90.00
_cell.angle_gamma   90.00
#
_symmetry.space_group_name_H-M   'P 1'
#
loop_
_entity.id
_entity.type
_entity.pdbx_description
1 polymer ?
#
loop_
_entity_poly.entity_id
_entity_poly.type
_entity_poly.pdbx_seq_one_letter_code
_entity_poly.pdbx_strand_id
1 'polypeptide(L)'
;WDVTLLSGMEIDGYDALNPFYLLIDDPSDSKSIMGCWRILPTTGPYMLKDTFPELCEEQIPEAEDVWELSRFAVQAKERTSMQFSDTARHAIREIVAFGVNQKLHSYVTVTTVGVERMLRKLGIRTDRLGRPQQIGVENAVALRISLGEETCAALELK
;
A
#
# COMPACT_ATOMS: atom_id res chain seq x y z
N TRP A 1 -0.34 -3.95 15.84
CA TRP A 1 -0.09 -5.40 15.80
C TRP A 1 1.37 -5.64 16.16
N ASP A 2 1.73 -6.79 16.71
CA ASP A 2 3.11 -7.08 17.09
C ASP A 2 3.81 -7.83 15.94
N VAL A 3 4.81 -7.19 15.32
CA VAL A 3 5.72 -7.85 14.36
C VAL A 3 6.93 -8.37 15.11
N THR A 4 7.45 -9.53 14.70
CA THR A 4 8.73 -10.00 15.21
C THR A 4 9.85 -9.11 14.64
N LEU A 5 10.58 -8.45 15.53
CA LEU A 5 11.78 -7.70 15.16
C LEU A 5 12.95 -8.67 15.00
N LEU A 6 13.42 -8.86 13.77
CA LEU A 6 14.64 -9.62 13.50
C LEU A 6 15.75 -8.64 13.13
N SER A 7 16.75 -8.48 13.99
CA SER A 7 17.88 -7.55 13.77
C SER A 7 17.48 -6.08 13.53
N GLY A 8 16.36 -5.64 14.12
CA GLY A 8 15.82 -4.29 13.93
C GLY A 8 14.98 -4.11 12.66
N MET A 9 14.72 -5.19 11.91
CA MET A 9 13.80 -5.21 10.76
C MET A 9 12.47 -5.85 11.17
N GLU A 10 11.36 -5.20 10.85
CA GLU A 10 10.01 -5.76 10.99
C GLU A 10 9.75 -6.76 9.85
N ILE A 11 10.06 -8.04 10.08
CA ILE A 11 9.87 -9.13 9.11
C ILE A 11 8.71 -10.01 9.60
N ASP A 12 7.80 -10.36 8.69
CA ASP A 12 6.72 -11.32 8.95
C ASP A 12 6.74 -12.48 7.94
N GLY A 13 5.82 -13.45 8.11
CA GLY A 13 5.76 -14.64 7.25
C GLY A 13 5.48 -14.35 5.78
N TYR A 14 4.92 -13.18 5.44
CA TYR A 14 4.64 -12.81 4.06
C TYR A 14 5.90 -12.39 3.29
N ASP A 15 6.97 -11.99 4.00
CA ASP A 15 8.26 -11.67 3.37
C ASP A 15 8.95 -12.91 2.78
N ALA A 16 8.56 -14.11 3.22
CA ALA A 16 9.05 -15.38 2.67
C ALA A 16 8.29 -15.83 1.40
N LEU A 17 7.21 -15.13 1.00
CA LEU A 17 6.35 -15.52 -0.11
C LEU A 17 6.78 -14.94 -1.47
N ASN A 18 8.06 -14.58 -1.59
CA ASN A 18 8.63 -13.90 -2.76
C ASN A 18 7.84 -12.63 -3.19
N PRO A 19 7.60 -11.69 -2.27
CA PRO A 19 6.92 -10.43 -2.61
C PRO A 19 7.78 -9.55 -3.52
N PHE A 20 7.10 -8.63 -4.21
CA PHE A 20 7.78 -7.46 -4.79
C PHE A 20 7.86 -6.36 -3.75
N TYR A 21 8.94 -5.56 -3.80
CA TYR A 21 9.05 -4.35 -3.01
C TYR A 21 9.29 -3.14 -3.89
N LEU A 22 8.54 -2.08 -3.63
CA LEU A 22 8.93 -0.73 -4.02
C LEU A 22 9.79 -0.17 -2.89
N LEU A 23 11.02 0.24 -3.19
CA LEU A 23 11.92 0.91 -2.26
C LEU A 23 12.04 2.38 -2.62
N ILE A 24 12.07 3.24 -1.61
CA ILE A 24 12.22 4.69 -1.76
C ILE A 24 13.58 5.06 -1.15
N ASP A 25 14.56 5.34 -2.00
CA ASP A 25 15.89 5.76 -1.59
C ASP A 25 15.88 7.17 -0.99
N ASP A 26 16.78 7.44 -0.06
CA ASP A 26 17.04 8.79 0.44
C ASP A 26 17.84 9.61 -0.59
N PRO A 27 17.31 10.73 -1.10
CA PRO A 27 18.05 11.64 -1.98
C PRO A 27 19.34 12.18 -1.34
N SER A 28 19.42 12.21 -0.01
CA SER A 28 20.59 12.70 0.72
C SER A 28 21.63 11.62 1.02
N ASP A 29 21.25 10.34 0.98
CA ASP A 29 22.13 9.19 1.20
C ASP A 29 21.63 7.98 0.42
N SER A 30 22.31 7.65 -0.68
CA SER A 30 21.95 6.54 -1.57
C SER A 30 22.06 5.16 -0.93
N LYS A 31 22.60 5.04 0.30
CA LYS A 31 22.62 3.79 1.07
C LYS A 31 21.48 3.70 2.09
N SER A 32 20.65 4.72 2.18
CA SER A 32 19.54 4.82 3.12
C SER A 32 18.20 4.65 2.40
N ILE A 33 17.32 3.81 2.94
CA ILE A 33 15.95 3.65 2.47
C ILE A 33 15.04 4.49 3.36
N MET A 34 14.33 5.44 2.76
CA MET A 34 13.34 6.25 3.44
C MET A 34 11.98 5.59 3.50
N GLY A 35 11.68 4.63 2.62
CA GLY A 35 10.41 3.95 2.67
C GLY A 35 10.33 2.70 1.83
N CYS A 36 9.31 1.91 2.10
CA CYS A 36 9.03 0.71 1.32
C CYS A 36 7.53 0.47 1.18
N TRP A 37 7.20 -0.34 0.18
CA TRP A 37 5.89 -0.92 -0.04
C TRP A 37 6.05 -2.36 -0.47
N ARG A 38 5.32 -3.26 0.18
CA ARG A 38 5.27 -4.67 -0.19
C ARG A 38 4.08 -4.95 -1.09
N ILE A 39 4.28 -5.80 -2.10
CA ILE A 39 3.26 -6.20 -3.06
C ILE A 39 3.19 -7.72 -3.14
N LEU A 40 1.98 -8.28 -3.02
CA LEU A 40 1.73 -9.73 -3.06
C LEU A 40 0.50 -10.08 -3.91
N PRO A 41 0.51 -11.18 -4.68
CA PRO A 41 -0.69 -11.67 -5.37
C PRO A 41 -1.77 -12.11 -4.37
N THR A 42 -3.05 -11.78 -4.63
CA THR A 42 -4.15 -12.23 -3.75
C THR A 42 -4.47 -13.72 -3.89
N THR A 43 -3.97 -14.38 -4.95
CA THR A 43 -4.07 -15.84 -5.15
C THR A 43 -3.24 -16.65 -4.15
N GLY A 44 -2.29 -16.00 -3.46
CA GLY A 44 -1.52 -16.58 -2.37
C GLY A 44 -2.02 -16.15 -0.98
N PRO A 45 -1.24 -16.40 0.08
CA PRO A 45 -1.45 -15.78 1.39
C PRO A 45 -1.15 -14.28 1.35
N TYR A 46 -2.00 -13.47 1.99
CA TYR A 46 -1.84 -12.01 2.08
C TYR A 46 -2.56 -11.44 3.33
N MET A 47 -2.24 -10.22 3.73
CA MET A 47 -2.64 -9.69 5.04
C MET A 47 -4.15 -9.49 5.20
N LEU A 48 -4.84 -8.94 4.21
CA LEU A 48 -6.29 -8.74 4.32
C LEU A 48 -7.04 -10.09 4.48
N LYS A 49 -6.61 -11.15 3.80
CA LYS A 49 -7.24 -12.48 3.92
C LYS A 49 -6.89 -13.18 5.23
N ASP A 50 -5.61 -13.22 5.60
CA ASP A 50 -5.15 -14.10 6.67
C ASP A 50 -4.93 -13.38 8.02
N THR A 51 -4.79 -12.06 8.03
CA THR A 51 -4.57 -11.26 9.25
C THR A 51 -5.78 -10.40 9.62
N PHE A 52 -6.37 -9.70 8.65
CA PHE A 52 -7.43 -8.70 8.90
C PHE A 52 -8.73 -8.97 8.14
N PRO A 53 -9.24 -10.22 8.09
CA PRO A 53 -10.44 -10.55 7.33
C PRO A 53 -11.67 -9.77 7.81
N GLU A 54 -11.71 -9.36 9.08
CA GLU A 54 -12.80 -8.59 9.68
C GLU A 54 -12.99 -7.19 9.08
N LEU A 55 -11.99 -6.66 8.36
CA LEU A 55 -12.08 -5.37 7.67
C LEU A 55 -12.78 -5.47 6.31
N CYS A 56 -13.10 -6.68 5.84
CA CYS A 56 -13.83 -6.92 4.60
C CYS A 56 -15.25 -7.39 4.92
N GLU A 57 -16.25 -6.61 4.51
CA GLU A 57 -17.68 -6.95 4.64
C GLU A 57 -18.22 -7.64 3.37
N GLU A 58 -17.46 -7.59 2.27
CA GLU A 58 -17.74 -8.32 1.03
C GLU A 58 -16.88 -9.59 0.89
N GLN A 59 -16.98 -10.25 -0.27
CA GLN A 59 -16.11 -11.38 -0.59
C GLN A 59 -14.64 -10.93 -0.62
N ILE A 60 -13.80 -11.58 0.20
CA ILE A 60 -12.36 -11.34 0.24
C ILE A 60 -11.76 -11.58 -1.16
N PRO A 61 -11.08 -10.59 -1.76
CA PRO A 61 -10.61 -10.69 -3.14
C PRO A 61 -9.57 -11.80 -3.35
N GLU A 62 -9.76 -12.62 -4.38
CA GLU A 62 -8.79 -13.63 -4.78
C GLU A 62 -8.83 -13.76 -6.31
N ALA A 63 -7.91 -13.08 -6.99
CA ALA A 63 -7.87 -13.01 -8.44
C ALA A 63 -6.45 -12.73 -8.96
N GLU A 64 -6.13 -13.24 -10.15
CA GLU A 64 -4.80 -13.10 -10.77
C GLU A 64 -4.44 -11.63 -11.07
N ASP A 65 -5.44 -10.80 -11.35
CA ASP A 65 -5.34 -9.38 -11.67
C ASP A 65 -5.60 -8.45 -10.46
N VAL A 66 -5.63 -9.00 -9.25
CA VAL A 66 -5.80 -8.25 -7.99
C VAL A 66 -4.69 -8.59 -7.01
N TRP A 67 -3.87 -7.61 -6.63
CA TRP A 67 -2.74 -7.80 -5.72
C TRP A 67 -2.89 -6.96 -4.45
N GLU A 68 -2.28 -7.37 -3.35
CA GLU A 68 -2.24 -6.63 -2.09
C GLU A 68 -1.05 -5.65 -2.05
N LEU A 69 -1.28 -4.44 -1.58
CA LEU A 69 -0.26 -3.53 -1.05
C LEU A 69 -0.27 -3.55 0.48
N SER A 70 0.89 -3.82 1.09
CA SER A 70 1.07 -3.80 2.54
C SER A 70 2.37 -3.09 2.93
N ARG A 71 2.56 -2.85 4.23
CA ARG A 71 3.78 -2.22 4.78
C ARG A 71 4.13 -0.86 4.19
N PHE A 72 3.13 0.02 4.03
CA PHE A 72 3.43 1.41 3.68
C PHE A 72 4.19 2.09 4.82
N ALA A 73 5.50 2.26 4.66
CA ALA A 73 6.31 3.01 5.59
C ALA A 73 7.10 4.06 4.82
N VAL A 74 6.93 5.34 5.18
CA VAL A 74 7.76 6.44 4.65
C VAL A 74 8.25 7.25 5.85
N GLN A 75 9.56 7.31 6.04
CA GLN A 75 10.22 8.10 7.08
C GLN A 75 10.01 9.58 6.81
N ALA A 76 9.35 10.26 7.75
CA ALA A 76 9.23 11.71 7.81
C ALA A 76 10.42 12.32 8.58
N LYS A 77 11.67 11.95 8.27
CA LYS A 77 12.82 12.62 8.92
C LYS A 77 12.91 14.06 8.44
N GLU A 78 12.66 15.02 9.35
CA GLU A 78 12.89 16.47 9.20
C GLU A 78 12.42 17.10 7.87
N ARG A 79 11.44 16.47 7.20
CA ARG A 79 10.90 16.96 5.93
C ARG A 79 9.73 17.89 6.22
N THR A 80 9.69 18.99 5.47
CA THR A 80 8.48 19.81 5.40
C THR A 80 7.31 18.95 4.90
N SER A 81 6.09 19.26 5.32
CA SER A 81 4.87 18.56 4.87
C SER A 81 4.75 18.47 3.34
N MET A 82 5.31 19.45 2.64
CA MET A 82 5.36 19.52 1.17
C MET A 82 6.30 18.46 0.57
N GLN A 83 7.54 18.33 1.08
CA GLN A 83 8.50 17.33 0.57
C GLN A 83 8.07 15.89 0.85
N PHE A 84 7.39 15.65 1.97
CA PHE A 84 6.78 14.37 2.28
C PHE A 84 5.66 14.03 1.27
N SER A 85 4.82 15.03 0.95
CA SER A 85 3.75 14.88 -0.04
C SER A 85 4.26 14.52 -1.44
N ASP A 86 5.35 15.13 -1.89
CA ASP A 86 5.91 14.86 -3.23
C ASP A 86 6.52 13.46 -3.31
N THR A 87 7.26 13.05 -2.28
CA THR A 87 7.86 11.70 -2.22
C THR A 87 6.77 10.63 -2.21
N ALA A 88 5.73 10.82 -1.39
CA ALA A 88 4.59 9.91 -1.35
C ALA A 88 3.83 9.88 -2.68
N ARG A 89 3.58 11.03 -3.32
CA ARG A 89 2.92 11.10 -4.64
C ARG A 89 3.74 10.37 -5.70
N HIS A 90 5.06 10.54 -5.71
CA HIS A 90 5.93 9.84 -6.64
C HIS A 90 5.89 8.32 -6.42
N ALA A 91 6.03 7.85 -5.18
CA ALA A 91 5.92 6.43 -4.87
C ALA A 91 4.57 5.82 -5.29
N ILE A 92 3.47 6.56 -5.08
CA ILE A 92 2.13 6.13 -5.51
C ILE A 92 2.03 6.07 -7.04
N ARG A 93 2.63 7.02 -7.74
CA ARG A 93 2.67 7.00 -9.20
C ARG A 93 3.42 5.77 -9.73
N GLU A 94 4.57 5.45 -9.14
CA GLU A 94 5.37 4.29 -9.54
C GLU A 94 4.66 2.96 -9.20
N ILE A 95 3.98 2.84 -8.05
CA ILE A 95 3.24 1.62 -7.70
C ILE A 95 2.04 1.38 -8.62
N VAL A 96 1.34 2.44 -9.03
CA VAL A 96 0.24 2.36 -10.00
C VAL A 96 0.79 1.99 -11.37
N ALA A 97 1.87 2.64 -11.83
CA ALA A 97 2.51 2.31 -13.11
C ALA A 97 2.98 0.85 -13.15
N PHE A 98 3.57 0.35 -12.05
CA PHE A 98 3.93 -1.06 -11.93
C PHE A 98 2.71 -1.98 -12.09
N GLY A 99 1.60 -1.68 -11.40
CA GLY A 99 0.39 -2.49 -11.48
C GLY A 99 -0.23 -2.52 -12.87
N VAL A 100 -0.28 -1.36 -13.54
CA VAL A 100 -0.73 -1.27 -14.93
C VAL A 100 0.15 -2.10 -15.87
N ASN A 101 1.48 -2.04 -15.70
CA ASN A 101 2.41 -2.85 -16.50
C ASN A 101 2.26 -4.36 -16.24
N GLN A 102 1.89 -4.75 -15.02
CA GLN A 102 1.54 -6.13 -14.67
C GLN A 102 0.12 -6.52 -15.10
N LYS A 103 -0.62 -5.62 -15.78
CA LYS A 103 -2.01 -5.81 -16.23
C LYS A 103 -2.98 -6.10 -15.08
N LEU A 104 -2.72 -5.52 -13.91
CA LEU A 104 -3.61 -5.61 -12.77
C LEU A 104 -4.81 -4.68 -12.96
N HIS A 105 -5.99 -5.15 -12.56
CA HIS A 105 -7.20 -4.35 -12.54
C HIS A 105 -7.26 -3.46 -11.29
N SER A 106 -6.82 -3.99 -10.15
CA SER A 106 -6.85 -3.26 -8.88
C SER A 106 -5.82 -3.75 -7.88
N TYR A 107 -5.47 -2.88 -6.93
CA TYR A 107 -4.86 -3.30 -5.68
C TYR A 107 -5.89 -3.40 -4.55
N VAL A 108 -5.58 -4.19 -3.54
CA VAL A 108 -6.22 -4.15 -2.23
C VAL A 108 -5.22 -3.75 -1.16
N THR A 109 -5.64 -3.06 -0.11
CA THR A 109 -4.74 -2.67 0.98
C THR A 109 -5.47 -2.51 2.29
N VAL A 110 -4.83 -2.89 3.39
CA VAL A 110 -5.24 -2.51 4.76
C VAL A 110 -4.41 -1.30 5.16
N THR A 111 -5.08 -0.18 5.42
CA THR A 111 -4.43 1.08 5.75
C THR A 111 -5.25 1.88 6.75
N THR A 112 -4.84 3.11 7.07
CA THR A 112 -5.59 3.99 7.98
C THR A 112 -6.54 4.91 7.21
N VAL A 113 -7.59 5.39 7.89
CA VAL A 113 -8.49 6.42 7.33
C VAL A 113 -7.73 7.73 6.96
N GLY A 114 -6.56 7.97 7.58
CA GLY A 114 -5.66 9.06 7.21
C GLY A 114 -5.08 8.89 5.80
N VAL A 115 -4.54 7.71 5.50
CA VAL A 115 -3.99 7.36 4.18
C VAL A 115 -5.09 7.31 3.12
N GLU A 116 -6.26 6.74 3.43
CA GLU A 116 -7.42 6.78 2.52
C GLU A 116 -7.73 8.20 2.05
N ARG A 117 -7.78 9.15 3.00
CA ARG A 117 -8.05 10.56 2.71
C ARG A 117 -6.97 11.18 1.83
N MET A 118 -5.71 10.80 2.04
CA MET A 118 -4.60 11.24 1.21
C MET A 118 -4.74 10.72 -0.23
N LEU A 119 -5.04 9.43 -0.41
CA LEU A 119 -5.25 8.83 -1.74
C LEU A 119 -6.40 9.51 -2.49
N ARG A 120 -7.53 9.74 -1.82
CA ARG A 120 -8.68 10.46 -2.40
C ARG A 120 -8.33 11.90 -2.81
N LYS A 121 -7.52 12.61 -2.01
CA LYS A 121 -7.04 13.96 -2.35
C LYS A 121 -6.13 13.98 -3.58
N LEU A 122 -5.43 12.88 -3.85
CA LEU A 122 -4.62 12.71 -5.06
C LEU A 122 -5.47 12.35 -6.30
N GLY A 123 -6.79 12.21 -6.15
CA GLY A 123 -7.71 11.86 -7.24
C GLY A 123 -7.78 10.36 -7.54
N ILE A 124 -7.19 9.52 -6.69
CA ILE A 124 -7.14 8.06 -6.89
C ILE A 124 -8.50 7.45 -6.56
N ARG A 125 -8.98 6.56 -7.44
CA ARG A 125 -10.23 5.84 -7.23
C ARG A 125 -10.05 4.76 -6.17
N THR A 126 -10.67 4.96 -5.02
CA THR A 126 -10.67 4.00 -3.90
C THR A 126 -12.08 3.65 -3.46
N ASP A 127 -12.33 2.37 -3.23
CA ASP A 127 -13.58 1.85 -2.67
C ASP A 127 -13.29 1.12 -1.36
N ARG A 128 -14.09 1.33 -0.32
CA ARG A 128 -13.93 0.61 0.95
C ARG A 128 -14.52 -0.79 0.82
N LEU A 129 -13.79 -1.80 1.30
CA LEU A 129 -14.24 -3.19 1.33
C LEU A 129 -15.06 -3.52 2.59
N GLY A 130 -15.06 -2.62 3.57
CA GLY A 130 -15.83 -2.72 4.81
C GLY A 130 -15.72 -1.43 5.62
N ARG A 131 -16.44 -1.36 6.75
CA ARG A 131 -16.35 -0.21 7.66
C ARG A 131 -14.96 -0.14 8.33
N PRO A 132 -14.45 1.07 8.62
CA PRO A 132 -13.24 1.20 9.43
C PRO A 132 -13.41 0.58 10.82
N GLN A 133 -12.36 -0.04 11.34
CA GLN A 133 -12.33 -0.63 12.67
C GLN A 133 -11.05 -0.25 13.42
N GLN A 134 -11.13 -0.22 14.74
CA GLN A 134 -9.98 0.05 15.59
C GLN A 134 -9.08 -1.19 15.66
N ILE A 135 -7.86 -1.09 15.12
CA ILE A 135 -6.85 -2.16 15.15
C ILE A 135 -5.61 -1.63 15.87
N GLY A 136 -5.43 -2.04 17.13
CA GLY A 136 -4.43 -1.44 18.01
C GLY A 136 -4.72 0.05 18.25
N VAL A 137 -3.76 0.92 17.97
CA VAL A 137 -3.91 2.39 18.13
C VAL A 137 -4.47 3.08 16.88
N GLU A 138 -4.55 2.37 15.75
CA GLU A 138 -4.95 2.92 14.46
C GLU A 138 -6.41 2.62 14.13
N ASN A 139 -7.08 3.57 13.46
CA ASN A 139 -8.38 3.34 12.84
C ASN A 139 -8.16 2.83 11.40
N ALA A 140 -8.19 1.52 11.26
CA ALA A 140 -7.84 0.79 10.04
C ALA A 140 -9.05 0.60 9.12
N VAL A 141 -8.81 0.48 7.81
CA VAL A 141 -9.80 0.26 6.77
C VAL A 141 -9.18 -0.54 5.63
N ALA A 142 -9.95 -1.48 5.07
CA ALA A 142 -9.58 -2.19 3.85
C ALA A 142 -10.11 -1.42 2.63
N LEU A 143 -9.23 -1.17 1.65
CA LEU A 143 -9.54 -0.45 0.42
C LEU A 143 -9.23 -1.31 -0.79
N ARG A 144 -10.03 -1.14 -1.84
CA ARG A 144 -9.70 -1.47 -3.22
C ARG A 144 -9.28 -0.18 -3.94
N ILE A 145 -8.15 -0.21 -4.62
CA ILE A 145 -7.60 0.88 -5.41
C ILE A 145 -7.71 0.48 -6.88
N SER A 146 -8.54 1.16 -7.66
CA SER A 146 -8.69 0.88 -9.09
C SER A 146 -7.47 1.39 -9.86
N LEU A 147 -6.99 0.60 -10.83
CA LEU A 147 -5.88 0.95 -11.73
C LEU A 147 -6.39 1.38 -13.12
N GLY A 148 -7.68 1.74 -13.21
CA GLY A 148 -8.30 2.23 -14.44
C GLY A 148 -7.94 3.68 -14.79
N GLU A 149 -8.57 4.18 -15.86
CA GLU A 149 -8.28 5.48 -16.48
C GLU A 149 -8.33 6.66 -15.50
N GLU A 150 -9.29 6.66 -14.56
CA GLU A 150 -9.42 7.74 -13.56
C GLU A 150 -8.17 7.88 -12.69
N THR A 151 -7.66 6.75 -12.16
CA THR A 151 -6.45 6.74 -11.32
C THR A 151 -5.22 7.09 -12.14
N CYS A 152 -5.10 6.56 -13.37
CA CYS A 152 -3.98 6.88 -14.26
C CYS A 152 -3.96 8.36 -14.63
N ALA A 153 -5.10 8.95 -14.95
CA ALA A 153 -5.23 10.37 -15.26
C ALA A 153 -4.88 11.26 -14.05
N ALA A 154 -5.33 10.89 -12.84
CA ALA A 154 -5.02 11.62 -11.60
C ALA A 154 -3.51 11.66 -11.27
N LEU A 155 -2.78 10.64 -11.73
CA LEU A 155 -1.33 10.48 -11.53
C LEU A 155 -0.49 10.82 -12.76
N GLU A 156 -1.12 11.37 -13.82
CA GLU A 156 -0.44 11.76 -15.06
C GLU A 156 0.37 10.60 -15.69
N LEU A 157 -0.21 9.39 -15.62
CA LEU A 157 0.33 8.20 -16.28
C LEU A 157 -0.19 8.15 -17.72
N LYS A 158 0.72 7.85 -18.66
CA LYS A 158 0.44 7.76 -20.10
C LYS A 158 0.08 6.34 -20.52
#